data_AF-A0A947MUD6-F1
#
_entry.id   AF-A0A947MUD6-F1
#
_cell.length_a   1.000
_cell.length_b   1.000
_cell.length_c   1.000
_cell.angle_alpha   90.00
_cell.angle_beta   90.00
_cell.angle_gamma   90.00
#
_symmetry.space_group_name_H-M   'P 1'
#
loop_
_entity.id
_entity.type
_entity.pdbx_description
1 polymer ?
#
loop_
_entity_poly.entity_id
_entity_poly.type
_entity_poly.pdbx_seq_one_letter_code
_entity_poly.pdbx_strand_id
1 'polypeptide(L)'
;MNRLPPTSAALVLDETRPYFLWWTDATVGDLRKALRSQDTAVRAYWLGALLREANSRDLWLYTSPAELREMWPHLVRHLGASRAMWAWLLDVEDIPWPPVERTSAGPV
;
A
#
# COMPACT_ATOMS: atom_id res chain seq x y z
N MET A 1 -2.47 1.18 22.91
CA MET A 1 -1.63 0.15 22.27
C MET A 1 -0.16 0.51 22.45
N ASN A 2 0.65 -0.36 23.05
CA ASN A 2 2.11 -0.19 23.07
C ASN A 2 2.65 -0.56 21.68
N ARG A 3 3.17 0.41 20.93
CA ARG A 3 3.65 0.19 19.56
C ARG A 3 5.01 -0.51 19.65
N LEU A 4 5.16 -1.66 19.00
CA LEU A 4 6.49 -2.27 18.88
C LEU A 4 7.43 -1.29 18.17
N PRO A 5 8.72 -1.23 18.57
CA PRO A 5 9.68 -0.43 17.85
C PRO A 5 9.78 -0.91 16.39
N PRO A 6 10.16 -0.02 15.45
CA PRO A 6 10.35 -0.40 14.07
C PRO A 6 11.44 -1.46 13.95
N THR A 7 11.41 -2.23 12.86
CA THR A 7 12.42 -3.26 12.56
C THR A 7 13.83 -2.67 12.54
N SER A 8 13.96 -1.42 12.09
CA SER A 8 15.20 -0.65 12.16
C SER A 8 14.91 0.81 12.50
N ALA A 9 15.72 1.39 13.37
CA ALA A 9 15.69 2.82 13.67
C ALA A 9 16.05 3.69 12.45
N ALA A 10 16.76 3.14 11.46
CA ALA A 10 17.12 3.88 10.24
C ALA A 10 15.90 4.22 9.36
N LEU A 11 14.77 3.53 9.54
CA LEU A 11 13.53 3.77 8.77
C LEU A 11 12.90 5.14 9.01
N VAL A 12 13.42 5.95 9.95
CA VAL A 12 12.99 7.35 10.10
C VAL A 12 13.90 8.36 9.39
N LEU A 13 15.10 7.95 8.95
CA LEU A 13 16.11 8.79 8.32
C LEU A 13 15.91 8.82 6.81
N ASP A 14 15.90 10.02 6.22
CA ASP A 14 15.50 10.22 4.81
C ASP A 14 16.45 9.53 3.83
N GLU A 15 17.73 9.43 4.15
CA GLU A 15 18.79 8.89 3.29
C GLU A 15 18.82 7.35 3.28
N THR A 16 18.05 6.71 4.15
CA THR A 16 18.02 5.27 4.28
C THR A 16 17.28 4.65 3.10
N ARG A 17 17.88 3.65 2.46
CA ARG A 17 17.16 2.76 1.54
C ARG A 17 16.35 1.74 2.38
N PRO A 18 15.01 1.76 2.35
CA PRO A 18 14.22 0.82 3.12
C PRO A 18 14.43 -0.62 2.62
N TYR A 19 14.54 -1.59 3.53
CA TYR A 19 14.75 -3.01 3.17
C TYR A 19 13.64 -3.55 2.26
N PHE A 20 12.43 -3.01 2.38
CA PHE A 20 11.24 -3.45 1.65
C PHE A 20 11.11 -2.80 0.26
N LEU A 21 12.01 -1.90 -0.14
CA LEU A 21 12.06 -1.31 -1.50
C LEU A 21 13.18 -1.96 -2.33
N TRP A 22 13.29 -3.28 -2.29
CA TRP A 22 14.43 -4.02 -2.84
C TRP A 22 14.61 -3.90 -4.35
N TRP A 23 13.57 -3.54 -5.11
CA TRP A 23 13.63 -3.39 -6.58
C TRP A 23 14.09 -2.00 -7.05
N THR A 24 14.27 -1.05 -6.13
CA THR A 24 14.62 0.35 -6.46
C THR A 24 15.63 0.90 -5.46
N ASP A 25 16.35 1.96 -5.85
CA ASP A 25 17.27 2.68 -4.96
C ASP A 25 16.58 3.85 -4.22
N ALA A 26 15.25 3.92 -4.28
CA ALA A 26 14.48 4.93 -3.57
C ALA A 26 14.74 4.90 -2.05
N THR A 27 14.95 6.09 -1.51
CA THR A 27 15.18 6.32 -0.09
C THR A 27 13.87 6.50 0.67
N VAL A 28 13.93 6.56 2.01
CA VAL A 28 12.80 6.97 2.86
C VAL A 28 12.28 8.35 2.46
N GLY A 29 13.17 9.30 2.14
CA GLY A 29 12.81 10.63 1.67
C GLY A 29 12.02 10.59 0.36
N ASP A 30 12.46 9.75 -0.58
CA ASP A 30 11.76 9.55 -1.86
C ASP A 30 10.39 8.91 -1.66
N LEU A 31 10.29 7.89 -0.79
CA LEU A 31 9.02 7.28 -0.42
C LEU A 31 8.07 8.32 0.18
N ARG A 32 8.51 9.11 1.16
CA ARG A 32 7.71 10.18 1.79
C ARG A 32 7.26 11.23 0.79
N LYS A 33 8.10 11.56 -0.20
CA LYS A 33 7.74 12.48 -1.29
C LYS A 33 6.66 11.88 -2.18
N ALA A 34 6.81 10.61 -2.57
CA ALA A 34 5.86 9.93 -3.43
C ALA A 34 4.50 9.70 -2.76
N LEU A 35 4.48 9.39 -1.46
CA LEU A 35 3.25 9.27 -0.67
C LEU A 35 2.48 10.59 -0.51
N ARG A 36 3.17 11.74 -0.65
CA ARG A 36 2.58 13.09 -0.64
C ARG A 36 2.33 13.66 -2.03
N SER A 37 2.52 12.86 -3.08
CA SER A 37 2.30 13.30 -4.47
C SER A 37 0.84 13.73 -4.69
N GLN A 38 0.62 14.78 -5.48
CA GLN A 38 -0.73 15.15 -5.92
C GLN A 38 -1.30 14.15 -6.94
N ASP A 39 -0.44 13.31 -7.53
CA ASP A 39 -0.86 12.23 -8.42
C ASP A 39 -1.26 10.99 -7.60
N THR A 40 -2.57 10.72 -7.59
CA THR A 40 -3.19 9.55 -6.94
C THR A 40 -2.62 8.23 -7.44
N ALA A 41 -2.25 8.12 -8.73
CA ALA A 41 -1.68 6.90 -9.28
C ALA A 41 -0.28 6.62 -8.70
N VAL A 42 0.53 7.66 -8.52
CA VAL A 42 1.83 7.58 -7.85
C VAL A 42 1.64 7.15 -6.40
N ARG A 43 0.78 7.86 -5.64
CA ARG A 43 0.49 7.50 -4.24
C ARG A 43 0.06 6.04 -4.10
N ALA A 44 -0.88 5.60 -4.95
CA ALA A 44 -1.41 4.24 -4.91
C ALA A 44 -0.35 3.17 -5.22
N TYR A 45 0.56 3.44 -6.17
CA TYR A 45 1.66 2.52 -6.46
C TYR A 45 2.57 2.31 -5.24
N TRP A 46 2.99 3.41 -4.60
CA TRP A 46 3.89 3.36 -3.45
C TRP A 46 3.23 2.82 -2.18
N LEU A 47 1.97 3.16 -1.90
CA LEU A 47 1.20 2.55 -0.83
C LEU A 47 0.98 1.05 -1.06
N GLY A 48 0.68 0.65 -2.30
CA GLY A 48 0.54 -0.77 -2.65
C GLY A 48 1.83 -1.55 -2.39
N ALA A 49 2.98 -0.98 -2.78
CA ALA A 49 4.29 -1.54 -2.49
C ALA A 49 4.53 -1.68 -0.98
N LEU A 50 4.21 -0.65 -0.20
CA LEU A 50 4.35 -0.68 1.25
C LEU A 50 3.50 -1.80 1.89
N LEU A 51 2.27 -1.99 1.43
CA LEU A 51 1.35 -3.03 1.94
C LEU A 51 1.77 -4.46 1.59
N ARG A 52 2.50 -4.66 0.48
CA ARG A 52 2.97 -5.99 0.07
C ARG A 52 4.28 -6.38 0.74
N GLU A 53 5.18 -5.41 0.93
CA GLU A 53 6.60 -5.71 1.14
C GLU A 53 7.09 -5.36 2.55
N ALA A 54 6.47 -4.38 3.22
CA ALA A 54 6.90 -3.95 4.54
C ALA A 54 6.34 -4.84 5.65
N ASN A 55 7.10 -5.03 6.72
CA ASN A 55 6.56 -5.57 7.97
C ASN A 55 5.43 -4.66 8.46
N SER A 56 4.31 -5.25 8.90
CA SER A 56 3.15 -4.50 9.37
C SER A 56 3.48 -3.51 10.50
N ARG A 57 4.55 -3.71 11.29
CA ARG A 57 4.98 -2.73 12.30
C ARG A 57 5.58 -1.45 11.69
N ASP A 58 6.25 -1.57 10.55
CA ASP A 58 6.95 -0.48 9.86
C ASP A 58 6.02 0.26 8.89
N LEU A 59 5.05 -0.44 8.31
CA LEU A 59 4.00 0.13 7.44
C LEU A 59 3.42 1.42 8.02
N TRP A 60 3.07 1.37 9.30
CA TRP A 60 2.38 2.47 9.98
C TRP A 60 3.27 3.70 10.25
N LEU A 61 4.57 3.64 9.95
CA LEU A 61 5.44 4.82 9.97
C LEU A 61 5.11 5.80 8.83
N TYR A 62 4.50 5.31 7.75
CA TYR A 62 4.34 6.08 6.51
C TYR A 62 2.89 6.27 6.08
N THR A 63 1.95 5.55 6.69
CA THR A 63 0.52 5.63 6.37
C THR A 63 -0.35 5.35 7.59
N SER A 64 -1.66 5.53 7.46
CA SER A 64 -2.65 5.26 8.50
C SER A 64 -3.81 4.41 7.95
N PRO A 65 -4.54 3.69 8.82
CA PRO A 65 -5.74 2.96 8.38
C PRO A 65 -6.76 3.85 7.67
N ALA A 66 -6.94 5.10 8.12
CA ALA A 66 -7.86 6.05 7.49
C ALA A 66 -7.46 6.37 6.04
N GLU A 67 -6.18 6.68 5.82
CA GLU A 67 -5.64 6.93 4.48
C GLU A 67 -5.78 5.70 3.57
N LEU A 68 -5.49 4.50 4.09
CA LEU A 68 -5.60 3.27 3.32
C LEU A 68 -7.04 2.98 2.89
N ARG A 69 -8.03 3.26 3.74
CA ARG A 69 -9.45 3.14 3.37
C ARG A 69 -9.85 4.13 2.28
N GLU A 70 -9.42 5.39 2.40
CA GLU A 70 -9.67 6.42 1.39
C GLU A 70 -9.06 6.05 0.03
N MET A 71 -7.83 5.53 0.04
CA MET A 71 -7.10 5.16 -1.16
C MET A 71 -7.50 3.80 -1.73
N TRP A 72 -8.32 3.02 -1.01
CA TRP A 72 -8.62 1.62 -1.33
C TRP A 72 -8.99 1.36 -2.79
N PRO A 73 -9.88 2.14 -3.44
CA PRO A 73 -10.24 1.92 -4.84
C PRO A 73 -9.05 1.99 -5.83
N HIS A 74 -7.98 2.72 -5.46
CA HIS A 74 -6.77 2.85 -6.26
C HIS A 74 -5.69 1.83 -5.89
N LEU A 75 -5.73 1.30 -4.66
CA LEU A 75 -4.75 0.33 -4.15
C LEU A 75 -4.99 -1.07 -4.69
N VAL A 76 -6.25 -1.49 -4.85
CA VAL A 76 -6.64 -2.88 -5.13
C VAL A 76 -5.88 -3.50 -6.31
N ARG A 77 -5.60 -2.71 -7.36
CA ARG A 77 -4.85 -3.15 -8.55
C ARG A 77 -3.39 -3.52 -8.28
N HIS A 78 -2.84 -3.06 -7.17
CA HIS A 78 -1.45 -3.24 -6.79
C HIS A 78 -1.27 -4.38 -5.79
N LEU A 79 -2.32 -4.87 -5.11
CA LEU A 79 -2.14 -5.72 -3.92
C LEU A 79 -1.98 -7.22 -4.21
N GLY A 80 -2.38 -7.67 -5.41
CA GLY A 80 -2.33 -9.09 -5.78
C GLY A 80 -3.02 -9.97 -4.72
N ALA A 81 -2.34 -11.05 -4.28
CA ALA A 81 -2.87 -12.00 -3.30
C ALA A 81 -3.09 -11.39 -1.90
N SER A 82 -2.41 -10.30 -1.53
CA SER A 82 -2.57 -9.66 -0.22
C SER A 82 -3.85 -8.83 -0.08
N ARG A 83 -4.56 -8.59 -1.19
CA ARG A 83 -5.77 -7.74 -1.27
C ARG A 83 -6.83 -8.16 -0.25
N ALA A 84 -7.24 -9.42 -0.25
CA ALA A 84 -8.32 -9.91 0.61
C ALA A 84 -7.98 -9.79 2.11
N MET A 85 -6.72 -10.05 2.48
CA MET A 85 -6.24 -9.87 3.85
C MET A 85 -6.33 -8.40 4.29
N TRP A 86 -5.90 -7.48 3.43
CA TRP A 86 -5.97 -6.04 3.71
C TRP A 86 -7.40 -5.52 3.74
N ALA A 87 -8.27 -6.00 2.85
CA ALA A 87 -9.69 -5.66 2.86
C ALA A 87 -10.33 -6.03 4.21
N TRP A 88 -10.08 -7.26 4.65
CA TRP A 88 -10.55 -7.75 5.95
C TRP A 88 -9.98 -6.95 7.12
N LEU A 89 -8.67 -6.67 7.13
CA LEU A 89 -8.02 -5.94 8.23
C LEU A 89 -8.48 -4.47 8.33
N LEU A 90 -8.75 -3.84 7.18
CA LEU A 90 -9.19 -2.45 7.11
C LEU A 90 -10.70 -2.29 7.30
N ASP A 91 -11.46 -3.39 7.32
CA ASP A 91 -12.92 -3.42 7.35
C ASP A 91 -13.51 -2.65 6.16
N VAL A 92 -13.10 -3.04 4.95
CA VAL A 92 -13.58 -2.49 3.67
C VAL A 92 -14.02 -3.60 2.73
N GLU A 93 -14.86 -3.26 1.75
CA GLU A 93 -15.28 -4.21 0.73
C GLU A 93 -14.08 -4.73 -0.08
N ASP A 94 -14.02 -6.06 -0.25
CA ASP A 94 -13.00 -6.69 -1.08
C ASP A 94 -13.34 -6.52 -2.56
N ILE A 95 -12.96 -5.38 -3.14
CA ILE A 95 -13.20 -5.05 -4.56
C ILE A 95 -12.38 -6.01 -5.44
N PRO A 96 -12.99 -6.84 -6.29
CA PRO A 96 -12.27 -7.77 -7.14
C PRO A 96 -11.39 -7.04 -8.16
N TRP A 97 -10.16 -7.51 -8.34
CA TRP A 97 -9.24 -7.03 -9.37
C TRP A 97 -8.52 -8.20 -10.06
N PRO A 98 -8.48 -8.25 -11.41
CA PRO A 98 -9.07 -7.30 -12.35
C PRO A 98 -10.61 -7.23 -12.22
N PRO A 99 -11.25 -6.12 -12.63
CA PRO A 99 -12.71 -6.00 -12.57
C PRO A 99 -13.33 -7.18 -13.31
N VAL A 100 -14.31 -7.84 -12.69
CA VAL A 100 -15.04 -8.93 -13.36
C VAL A 100 -15.68 -8.33 -14.60
N GLU A 101 -15.23 -8.75 -15.78
CA GLU A 101 -15.89 -8.39 -17.03
C GLU A 101 -17.36 -8.78 -16.87
N ARG A 102 -18.27 -7.80 -16.96
CA ARG A 102 -19.68 -8.12 -17.08
C ARG A 102 -19.82 -8.79 -18.44
N THR A 103 -19.77 -10.11 -18.47
CA THR A 103 -20.16 -10.89 -19.64
C THR A 103 -21.60 -10.51 -19.95
N SER A 104 -21.78 -9.59 -20.89
CA SER A 104 -23.05 -9.32 -21.55
C SER A 104 -23.37 -10.53 -22.42
N ALA A 105 -23.69 -11.66 -21.80
CA ALA A 105 -24.42 -12.72 -22.43
C ALA A 105 -25.87 -12.25 -22.52
N GLY A 106 -26.19 -11.52 -23.59
CA GLY A 106 -27.57 -11.36 -24.03
C GLY A 106 -28.15 -12.75 -24.35
N PRO A 107 -29.45 -12.98 -24.15
CA PRO A 107 -30.06 -14.25 -24.49
C PRO A 107 -29.99 -14.44 -26.01
N VAL A 108 -29.37 -15.52 -26.46
CA VAL A 108 -29.54 -16.07 -27.82
C VAL A 108 -30.56 -17.20 -27.77
#